data_AF-A0A0H4BF50-F1
#
_entry.id   AF-A0A0H4BF50-F1
#
_cell.length_a   1.000
_cell.length_b   1.000
_cell.length_c   1.000
_cell.angle_alpha   90.00
_cell.angle_beta   90.00
_cell.angle_gamma   90.00
#
_symmetry.space_group_name_H-M   'P 1'
#
loop_
_entity.id
_entity.type
_entity.pdbx_description
1 polymer ?
#
loop_
_entity_poly.entity_id
_entity_poly.type
_entity_poly.pdbx_seq_one_letter_code
_entity_poly.pdbx_strand_id
1 'polypeptide(L)'
;MTTSQWLTLSDLGRSFGLSARHCGHALDHEGWLDSNGHPTPEAIAAGAAQLHNNHHHRPSNRWNVDICSTVICPHGNHPINRSEQVAQWVTLLEAMEEGSASVSTSPEQMAEDLPLDLIEEVNLQLSDRGCRFQVQRFVESSPASNQPNLSASA
;
A
#
# COMPACT_ATOMS: atom_id res chain seq x y z
N MET A 1 14.17 -22.20 14.06
CA MET A 1 14.37 -23.07 12.89
C MET A 1 13.45 -22.55 11.80
N THR A 2 13.94 -21.65 10.94
CA THR A 2 13.16 -21.11 9.82
C THR A 2 13.01 -22.22 8.78
N THR A 3 11.83 -22.81 8.69
CA THR A 3 11.50 -23.78 7.65
C THR A 3 11.48 -23.02 6.32
N SER A 4 12.52 -23.17 5.50
CA SER A 4 12.55 -22.59 4.15
C SER A 4 11.37 -23.12 3.35
N GLN A 5 10.33 -22.30 3.24
CA GLN A 5 9.09 -22.65 2.57
C GLN A 5 9.28 -22.40 1.08
N TRP A 6 8.97 -23.42 0.27
CA TRP A 6 9.11 -23.38 -1.18
C TRP A 6 7.74 -23.27 -1.84
N LEU A 7 7.44 -22.10 -2.39
CA LEU A 7 6.13 -21.75 -2.93
C LEU A 7 6.17 -21.53 -4.44
N THR A 8 5.02 -21.67 -5.10
CA THR A 8 4.89 -21.20 -6.49
C THR A 8 4.82 -19.67 -6.50
N LEU A 9 5.11 -19.04 -7.64
CA LEU A 9 5.04 -17.57 -7.77
C LEU A 9 3.69 -16.99 -7.32
N SER A 10 2.59 -17.70 -7.59
CA SER A 10 1.25 -17.28 -7.20
C SER A 10 1.02 -17.35 -5.69
N ASP A 11 1.53 -18.40 -5.04
CA ASP A 11 1.38 -18.58 -3.59
C ASP A 11 2.35 -17.69 -2.81
N LEU A 12 3.55 -17.49 -3.37
CA LEU A 12 4.53 -16.50 -2.91
C LEU A 12 3.92 -15.10 -2.90
N GLY A 13 3.29 -14.67 -4.01
CA GLY A 13 2.57 -13.40 -4.07
C GLY A 13 1.52 -13.27 -2.97
N ARG A 14 0.67 -14.30 -2.76
CA ARG A 14 -0.32 -14.29 -1.68
C ARG A 14 0.30 -14.15 -0.29
N SER A 15 1.45 -14.81 -0.05
CA SER A 15 2.16 -14.71 1.23
C SER A 15 2.64 -13.29 1.54
N PHE A 16 2.88 -12.46 0.51
CA PHE A 16 3.29 -11.06 0.65
C PHE A 16 2.14 -10.05 0.41
N GLY A 17 0.90 -10.51 0.21
CA GLY A 17 -0.22 -9.63 -0.16
C GLY A 17 -0.12 -9.05 -1.57
N LEU A 18 0.72 -9.62 -2.44
CA LEU A 18 0.97 -9.17 -3.81
C LEU A 18 0.30 -10.09 -4.83
N SER A 19 -0.01 -9.54 -6.00
CA SER A 19 -0.39 -10.35 -7.16
C SER A 19 0.83 -11.09 -7.73
N ALA A 20 0.62 -12.29 -8.29
CA ALA A 20 1.68 -13.09 -8.92
C ALA A 20 2.48 -12.30 -9.96
N ARG A 21 1.81 -11.40 -10.71
CA ARG A 21 2.44 -10.53 -11.71
C ARG A 21 3.35 -9.47 -11.09
N HIS A 22 2.99 -8.93 -9.93
CA HIS A 22 3.78 -7.95 -9.21
C HIS A 22 5.00 -8.62 -8.56
N CYS A 23 4.80 -9.80 -7.98
CA CYS A 23 5.86 -10.65 -7.47
C CYS A 23 6.86 -11.06 -8.57
N GLY A 24 6.35 -11.45 -9.75
CA GLY A 24 7.17 -11.75 -10.91
C GLY A 24 7.97 -10.55 -11.41
N HIS A 25 7.40 -9.35 -11.43
CA HIS A 25 8.11 -8.13 -11.81
C HIS A 25 9.21 -7.74 -10.81
N ALA A 26 8.99 -7.95 -9.50
CA ALA A 26 10.02 -7.70 -8.50
C ALA A 26 11.23 -8.62 -8.67
N LEU A 27 10.98 -9.89 -9.02
CA LEU A 27 12.03 -10.88 -9.29
C LEU A 27 12.73 -10.61 -10.64
N ASP A 28 11.99 -10.17 -11.66
CA ASP A 28 12.55 -9.75 -12.96
C ASP A 28 13.48 -8.53 -12.81
N HIS A 29 13.10 -7.56 -11.99
CA HIS A 29 13.93 -6.38 -11.70
C HIS A 29 15.27 -6.72 -11.03
N GLU A 30 15.32 -7.79 -10.23
CA GLU A 30 16.57 -8.33 -9.64
C GLU A 30 17.34 -9.23 -10.62
N GLY A 31 16.84 -9.44 -11.84
CA GLY A 31 17.43 -10.38 -12.79
C GLY A 31 17.27 -11.85 -12.37
N TRP A 32 16.35 -12.16 -11.46
CA TRP A 32 16.07 -13.52 -11.00
C TRP A 32 15.08 -14.27 -11.89
N LEU A 33 14.37 -13.53 -12.74
CA LEU A 33 13.34 -14.04 -13.62
C LEU A 33 13.67 -13.62 -15.06
N ASP A 34 13.63 -14.58 -15.97
CA ASP A 34 13.83 -14.35 -17.40
C ASP A 34 12.51 -13.90 -18.05
N SER A 35 12.58 -13.26 -19.22
CA SER A 35 11.42 -12.81 -20.00
C SER A 35 10.40 -13.91 -20.30
N ASN A 36 10.83 -15.17 -20.27
CA ASN A 36 9.98 -16.33 -20.46
C ASN A 36 9.30 -16.86 -19.18
N GLY A 37 9.48 -16.20 -18.03
CA GLY A 37 8.87 -16.62 -16.77
C GLY A 37 9.67 -17.69 -16.01
N HIS A 38 10.89 -17.99 -16.45
CA HIS A 38 11.77 -19.00 -15.86
C HIS A 38 12.78 -18.36 -14.90
N PRO A 39 13.17 -19.05 -13.82
CA PRO A 39 14.23 -18.55 -12.97
C PRO A 39 15.55 -18.53 -13.73
N THR A 40 16.32 -17.45 -13.58
CA THR A 40 17.66 -17.33 -14.15
C THR A 40 18.64 -18.23 -13.41
N PRO A 41 19.79 -18.59 -14.01
CA PRO A 41 20.83 -19.34 -13.33
C PRO A 41 21.34 -18.63 -12.07
N GLU A 42 21.33 -17.29 -12.03
CA GLU A 42 21.63 -16.51 -10.82
C GLU A 42 20.65 -16.81 -9.68
N ALA A 43 19.35 -16.84 -9.95
CA ALA A 43 18.34 -17.15 -8.94
C ALA A 43 18.48 -18.57 -8.36
N ILE A 44 18.91 -19.51 -9.19
CA ILE A 44 19.17 -20.90 -8.78
C ILE A 44 20.46 -20.97 -7.94
N ALA A 45 21.52 -20.27 -8.37
CA ALA A 45 22.79 -20.19 -7.65
C ALA A 45 22.65 -19.52 -6.27
N ALA A 46 21.77 -18.51 -6.17
CA ALA A 46 21.42 -17.84 -4.92
C ALA A 46 20.51 -18.69 -4.01
N GLY A 47 20.01 -19.84 -4.48
CA GLY A 47 19.03 -20.66 -3.74
C GLY A 47 17.62 -20.05 -3.66
N ALA A 48 17.37 -18.96 -4.40
CA ALA A 48 16.09 -18.27 -4.45
C ALA A 48 15.03 -19.05 -5.25
N ALA A 49 15.46 -19.80 -6.25
CA ALA A 49 14.57 -20.56 -7.12
C ALA A 49 15.06 -21.99 -7.34
N GLN A 50 14.10 -22.91 -7.52
CA GLN A 50 14.36 -24.29 -7.89
C GLN A 50 13.41 -24.72 -9.02
N LEU A 51 14.01 -25.26 -10.08
CA LEU A 51 13.26 -25.86 -11.16
C LEU A 51 12.77 -27.25 -10.71
N HIS A 52 11.47 -27.36 -10.43
CA HIS A 52 10.87 -28.65 -10.09
C HIS A 52 10.34 -29.32 -11.36
N ASN A 53 11.15 -30.18 -11.97
CA ASN A 53 10.70 -31.03 -13.08
C ASN A 53 9.93 -32.22 -12.50
N ASN A 54 8.61 -32.09 -12.37
CA ASN A 54 7.78 -33.26 -12.11
C ASN A 54 7.32 -33.85 -13.45
N HIS A 55 7.74 -35.08 -13.72
CA HIS A 55 7.61 -35.78 -15.00
C HIS A 55 6.16 -35.94 -15.54
N HIS A 56 5.14 -35.52 -14.76
CA HIS A 56 3.72 -35.71 -15.09
C HIS A 56 2.83 -34.46 -14.98
N HIS A 57 3.34 -33.32 -14.50
CA HIS A 57 2.58 -32.07 -14.47
C HIS A 57 3.50 -30.89 -14.76
N ARG A 58 2.96 -29.87 -15.47
CA ARG A 58 3.64 -28.64 -15.89
C ARG A 58 4.78 -28.20 -14.96
N PRO A 59 5.96 -27.81 -15.51
CA PRO A 59 7.08 -27.34 -14.70
C PRO A 59 6.60 -26.20 -13.80
N SER A 60 6.67 -26.44 -12.49
CA SER A 60 6.21 -25.49 -11.49
C SER A 60 7.45 -24.96 -10.78
N ASN A 61 7.90 -23.78 -11.21
CA ASN A 61 9.03 -23.09 -10.60
C ASN A 61 8.70 -22.84 -9.12
N ARG A 62 9.56 -23.31 -8.22
CA ARG A 62 9.42 -23.09 -6.79
C ARG A 62 10.41 -22.01 -6.35
N TRP A 63 9.92 -21.12 -5.49
CA TRP A 63 10.64 -19.97 -4.99
C TRP A 63 10.75 -20.08 -3.47
N ASN A 64 11.95 -19.80 -2.96
CA ASN A 64 12.22 -19.83 -1.54
C ASN A 64 11.69 -18.55 -0.90
N VAL A 65 10.69 -18.67 -0.03
CA VAL A 65 10.02 -17.52 0.61
C VAL A 65 11.01 -16.63 1.36
N ASP A 66 11.98 -17.22 2.05
CA ASP A 66 12.94 -16.49 2.88
C ASP A 66 13.85 -15.60 2.03
N ILE A 67 14.41 -16.16 0.95
CA ILE A 67 15.31 -15.46 0.03
C ILE A 67 14.55 -14.52 -0.90
N CYS A 68 13.36 -14.91 -1.35
CA CYS A 68 12.50 -14.01 -2.12
C CYS A 68 11.98 -12.86 -1.26
N SER A 69 11.79 -13.03 0.06
CA SER A 69 11.42 -11.92 0.94
C SER A 69 12.48 -10.82 0.92
N THR A 70 13.77 -11.14 0.85
CA THR A 70 14.83 -10.13 0.84
C THR A 70 14.92 -9.35 -0.47
N VAL A 71 14.21 -9.76 -1.53
CA VAL A 71 14.16 -9.09 -2.84
C VAL A 71 12.79 -8.47 -3.12
N ILE A 72 11.73 -9.10 -2.64
CA ILE A 72 10.36 -8.59 -2.71
C ILE A 72 10.12 -7.50 -1.65
N CYS A 73 10.69 -7.63 -0.44
CA CYS A 73 10.56 -6.62 0.62
C CYS A 73 11.39 -5.34 0.45
N PRO A 74 12.58 -5.27 -0.19
CA PRO A 74 13.31 -4.00 -0.34
C PRO A 74 12.63 -2.98 -1.25
N HIS A 75 11.72 -3.40 -2.14
CA HIS A 75 11.06 -2.50 -3.09
C HIS A 75 9.52 -2.55 -3.08
N GLY A 76 8.90 -3.32 -2.19
CA GLY A 76 7.49 -3.72 -2.39
C GLY A 76 6.46 -3.32 -1.35
N ASN A 77 6.82 -2.90 -0.14
CA ASN A 77 5.87 -2.34 0.83
C ASN A 77 6.57 -1.72 2.05
N HIS A 78 7.27 -0.59 1.86
CA HIS A 78 7.19 0.37 2.95
C HIS A 78 5.72 0.83 2.91
N PRO A 79 4.90 0.67 3.96
CA PRO A 79 3.75 1.55 4.07
C PRO A 79 4.33 2.94 3.86
N ILE A 80 3.79 3.77 2.94
CA ILE A 80 4.23 5.16 2.88
C ILE A 80 4.20 5.62 4.32
N ASN A 81 5.38 5.92 4.90
CA ASN A 81 5.47 6.03 6.34
C ASN A 81 4.38 7.01 6.73
N ARG A 82 3.59 6.69 7.76
CA ARG A 82 2.52 7.59 8.21
C ARG A 82 3.05 9.03 8.26
N SER A 83 4.29 9.18 8.70
CA SER A 83 5.08 10.40 8.69
C SER A 83 5.31 11.05 7.32
N GLU A 84 5.63 10.29 6.26
CA GLU A 84 5.78 10.81 4.89
C GLU A 84 4.44 11.23 4.28
N GLN A 85 3.38 10.43 4.48
CA GLN A 85 2.02 10.81 4.09
C GLN A 85 1.58 12.10 4.78
N VAL A 86 1.80 12.19 6.09
CA VAL A 86 1.50 13.39 6.87
C VAL A 86 2.33 14.56 6.36
N ALA A 87 3.63 14.40 6.10
CA ALA A 87 4.49 15.47 5.60
C ALA A 87 4.05 16.00 4.22
N GLN A 88 3.61 15.13 3.32
CA GLN A 88 3.06 15.51 2.01
C GLN A 88 1.79 16.34 2.17
N TRP A 89 0.86 15.89 3.03
CA TRP A 89 -0.38 16.61 3.31
C TRP A 89 -0.14 17.96 3.97
N VAL A 90 0.75 18.03 4.96
CA VAL A 90 1.14 19.28 5.63
C VAL A 90 1.71 20.27 4.63
N THR A 91 2.64 19.82 3.77
CA THR A 91 3.28 20.68 2.76
C THR A 91 2.27 21.19 1.73
N LEU A 92 1.32 20.34 1.32
CA LEU A 92 0.26 20.73 0.39
C LEU A 92 -0.66 21.80 0.99
N LEU A 93 -1.14 21.58 2.22
CA LEU A 93 -2.07 22.48 2.90
C LEU A 93 -1.42 23.82 3.27
N GLU A 94 -0.16 23.79 3.70
CA GLU A 94 0.65 24.98 3.99
C GLU A 94 0.87 25.83 2.73
N ALA A 95 1.24 25.21 1.61
CA ALA A 95 1.44 25.92 0.34
C ALA A 95 0.15 26.54 -0.23
N MET A 96 -1.00 25.93 0.08
CA MET A 96 -2.32 26.46 -0.28
C MET A 96 -2.73 27.62 0.64
N GLU A 97 -2.39 27.58 1.93
CA GLU A 97 -2.64 28.68 2.87
C GLU A 97 -1.77 29.91 2.58
N GLU A 98 -0.48 29.69 2.26
CA GLU A 98 0.46 30.76 1.87
C GLU A 98 0.07 31.47 0.55
N GLY A 99 -0.95 30.96 -0.15
CA GLY A 99 -1.53 31.64 -1.29
C GLY A 99 -0.83 31.33 -2.61
N SER A 100 -0.51 30.06 -2.87
CA SER A 100 -0.14 29.62 -4.21
C SER A 100 -1.31 29.85 -5.18
N ALA A 101 -1.27 30.96 -5.92
CA ALA A 101 -2.32 31.51 -6.78
C ALA A 101 -2.69 30.66 -8.02
N SER A 102 -2.53 29.33 -7.97
CA SER A 102 -2.71 28.43 -9.11
C SER A 102 -3.65 27.25 -8.86
N VAL A 103 -4.27 27.15 -7.68
CA VAL A 103 -5.22 26.08 -7.36
C VAL A 103 -6.60 26.68 -7.12
N SER A 104 -7.55 26.37 -8.00
CA SER A 104 -8.96 26.77 -7.88
C SER A 104 -9.71 26.06 -6.74
N THR A 105 -9.03 25.16 -6.04
CA THR A 105 -9.55 24.34 -4.94
C THR A 105 -9.10 24.95 -3.62
N SER A 106 -10.04 25.17 -2.69
CA SER A 106 -9.70 25.63 -1.34
C SER A 106 -9.01 24.52 -0.52
N PRO A 107 -8.15 24.86 0.45
CA PRO A 107 -7.53 23.87 1.33
C PRO A 107 -8.56 23.02 2.09
N GLU A 108 -9.74 23.59 2.38
CA GLU A 108 -10.88 22.87 2.96
C GLU A 108 -11.39 21.74 2.06
N GLN A 109 -11.58 22.02 0.76
CA GLN A 109 -12.03 21.02 -0.22
C GLN A 109 -10.99 19.94 -0.45
N MET A 110 -9.71 20.29 -0.40
CA MET A 110 -8.62 19.31 -0.53
C MET A 110 -8.53 18.42 0.71
N ALA A 111 -8.76 19.00 1.89
CA ALA A 111 -8.74 18.29 3.16
C ALA A 111 -9.91 17.29 3.33
N GLU A 112 -10.98 17.37 2.53
CA GLU A 112 -12.04 16.37 2.49
C GLU A 112 -11.54 15.00 2.00
N ASP A 113 -10.47 14.98 1.19
CA ASP A 113 -9.84 13.75 0.69
C ASP A 113 -8.81 13.17 1.68
N LEU A 114 -8.52 13.88 2.77
CA LEU A 114 -7.59 13.42 3.81
C LEU A 114 -8.18 12.23 4.57
N PRO A 115 -7.46 11.09 4.67
CA PRO A 115 -7.93 9.95 5.46
C PRO A 115 -8.03 10.31 6.95
N LEU A 116 -9.13 9.87 7.59
CA LEU A 116 -9.48 10.22 8.97
C LEU A 116 -8.39 9.88 10.00
N ASP A 117 -7.64 8.81 9.78
CA ASP A 117 -6.55 8.38 10.67
C ASP A 117 -5.34 9.34 10.63
N LEU A 118 -5.20 10.16 9.59
CA LEU A 118 -4.09 11.10 9.44
C LEU A 118 -4.43 12.53 9.90
N ILE A 119 -5.71 12.86 10.12
CA ILE A 119 -6.17 14.21 10.51
C ILE A 119 -5.42 14.73 11.74
N GLU A 120 -5.32 13.91 12.79
CA GLU A 120 -4.72 14.32 14.05
C GLU A 120 -3.23 14.66 13.89
N GLU A 121 -2.49 13.80 13.19
CA GLU A 121 -1.05 13.97 12.96
C GLU A 121 -0.75 15.14 12.01
N VAL A 122 -1.57 15.33 10.97
CA VAL A 122 -1.48 16.48 10.04
C VAL A 122 -1.74 17.78 10.78
N ASN A 123 -2.78 17.86 11.60
CA ASN A 123 -3.09 19.07 12.38
C ASN A 123 -2.01 19.40 13.40
N LEU A 124 -1.40 18.39 14.03
CA LEU A 124 -0.29 18.57 14.95
C LEU A 124 0.91 19.19 14.25
N GLN A 125 1.28 18.69 13.07
CA GLN A 125 2.40 19.23 12.30
C GLN A 125 2.10 20.60 11.68
N LEU A 126 0.87 20.86 11.21
CA LEU A 126 0.47 22.20 10.74
C LEU A 126 0.58 23.23 11.88
N SER A 127 0.15 22.85 13.09
CA SER A 127 0.23 23.72 14.27
C SER A 127 1.69 23.97 14.70
N ASP A 128 2.55 22.94 14.64
CA ASP A 128 4.00 23.06 14.93
C ASP A 128 4.69 24.03 13.95
N ARG A 129 4.30 24.00 12.67
CA ARG A 129 4.81 24.91 11.64
C ARG A 129 4.19 26.30 11.67
N GLY A 130 3.19 26.53 12.53
CA GLY A 130 2.50 27.83 12.65
C GLY A 130 1.46 28.11 11.55
N CYS A 131 1.07 27.10 10.77
CA CYS A 131 -0.02 27.22 9.80
C CYS A 131 -1.35 27.42 10.54
N ARG A 132 -2.17 28.39 10.09
CA ARG A 132 -3.44 28.72 10.76
C ARG A 132 -4.56 27.76 10.36
N PHE A 133 -4.36 27.03 9.27
CA PHE A 133 -5.33 26.07 8.76
C PHE A 133 -5.28 24.78 9.58
N GLN A 134 -6.46 24.30 9.98
CA GLN A 134 -6.64 23.01 10.64
C GLN A 134 -7.75 22.25 9.94
N VAL A 135 -7.50 20.98 9.66
CA VAL A 135 -8.45 20.06 9.05
C VAL A 135 -9.53 19.71 10.07
N GLN A 136 -10.78 20.08 9.76
CA GLN A 136 -11.91 19.72 10.58
C GLN A 136 -12.42 18.33 10.19
N ARG A 137 -12.64 17.47 11.19
CA ARG A 137 -13.38 16.23 10.98
C ARG A 137 -14.81 16.58 10.57
N PHE A 138 -15.17 16.33 9.32
CA PHE A 138 -16.58 16.17 8.97
C PHE A 138 -17.04 14.85 9.58
N VAL A 139 -17.36 14.88 10.88
CA VAL A 139 -18.34 13.94 11.39
C VAL A 139 -19.62 14.41 10.75
N GLU A 140 -20.02 13.70 9.70
CA GLU A 140 -21.41 13.65 9.29
C GLU A 140 -22.18 13.18 10.53
N SER A 141 -22.58 14.16 11.33
CA SER A 141 -23.49 14.00 12.43
C SER A 141 -24.79 13.69 11.73
N SER A 142 -25.00 12.43 11.34
CA SER A 142 -26.29 11.95 10.87
C SER A 142 -27.29 12.37 11.94
N PRO A 143 -28.22 13.31 11.67
CA PRO A 143 -29.31 13.52 12.59
C PRO A 143 -30.11 12.23 12.54
N ALA A 144 -30.09 11.48 13.64
CA ALA A 144 -30.99 10.36 13.87
C ALA A 144 -32.42 10.89 13.90
N SER A 145 -32.96 11.20 12.73
CA SER A 145 -34.36 11.53 12.50
C SER A 145 -35.10 10.25 12.14
N ASN A 146 -35.13 9.31 13.07
CA ASN A 146 -36.07 8.18 13.02
C ASN A 146 -37.19 8.46 14.02
N GLN A 147 -38.11 9.37 13.66
CA GLN A 147 -39.46 9.38 14.22
C GLN A 147 -40.23 8.20 13.61
N PRO A 148 -40.71 7.21 14.38
CA PRO A 148 -41.82 6.39 13.93
C PRO A 148 -43.12 7.18 14.14
N ASN A 149 -43.59 7.85 13.09
CA ASN A 149 -44.99 8.30 13.00
C ASN A 149 -45.76 7.31 12.11
N LEU A 150 -47.02 7.08 12.50
CA LEU A 150 -48.14 6.40 11.84
C LEU A 150 -48.43 5.02 12.41
N SER A 151 -49.31 4.87 13.40
CA SER A 151 -50.73 5.25 13.53
C SER A 151 -51.59 4.01 13.34
N ALA A 152 -52.50 3.86 14.29
CA ALA A 152 -53.58 2.89 14.31
C ALA A 152 -54.38 2.92 13.00
N SER A 153 -54.78 1.73 12.56
CA SER A 153 -56.00 1.54 11.78
C SER A 153 -56.74 0.34 12.37
N ALA A 154 -57.99 0.61 12.70
CA ALA A 154 -58.98 -0.26 13.31
C ALA A 154 -59.46 -1.37 12.36
#